data_AF-A0A359BLM3-F1
#
_entry.id   AF-A0A359BLM3-F1
#
_cell.length_a   1.000
_cell.length_b   1.000
_cell.length_c   1.000
_cell.angle_alpha   90.00
_cell.angle_beta   90.00
_cell.angle_gamma   90.00
#
_symmetry.space_group_name_H-M   'P 1'
#
loop_
_entity.id
_entity.type
_entity.pdbx_description
1 polymer ?
#
loop_
_entity_poly.entity_id
_entity_poly.type
_entity_poly.pdbx_seq_one_letter_code
_entity_poly.pdbx_strand_id
1 'polypeptide(L)'
;MKIKEKNTKNTVNEQHLKLFEKSLESVEMILDGFLYDLRSYDESFLTLSKNSIGVLESAISSLLKIQKGERLALGMDDGDSDEDVEPMISVIEGVDLKRV
;
A
#
# COMPACT_ATOMS: atom_id res chain seq x y z
N MET A 1 40.33 6.21 2.48
CA MET A 1 39.50 5.20 3.17
C MET A 1 38.00 5.39 2.84
N LYS A 2 37.61 5.41 1.55
CA LYS A 2 36.22 5.65 1.08
C LYS A 2 35.52 4.42 0.47
N ILE A 3 36.23 3.29 0.38
CA ILE A 3 35.76 2.09 -0.34
C ILE A 3 34.86 1.20 0.56
N LYS A 4 35.01 1.28 1.89
CA LYS A 4 34.18 0.50 2.84
C LYS A 4 32.72 0.98 2.92
N GLU A 5 32.46 2.28 2.91
CA GLU A 5 31.10 2.83 3.03
C GLU A 5 30.20 2.53 1.83
N LYS A 6 30.76 2.54 0.62
CA LYS A 6 30.01 2.26 -0.61
C LYS A 6 29.46 0.82 -0.63
N ASN A 7 30.15 -0.12 0.01
CA ASN A 7 29.77 -1.52 0.09
C ASN A 7 28.62 -1.73 1.10
N THR A 8 28.68 -1.05 2.25
CA THR A 8 27.62 -1.11 3.27
C THR A 8 26.30 -0.53 2.77
N LYS A 9 26.33 0.63 2.10
CA LYS A 9 25.12 1.26 1.55
C LYS A 9 24.43 0.35 0.51
N ASN A 10 25.21 -0.25 -0.37
CA ASN A 10 24.67 -1.20 -1.36
C ASN A 10 24.04 -2.43 -0.68
N THR A 11 24.72 -2.98 0.33
CA THR A 11 24.20 -4.13 1.09
C THR A 11 22.87 -3.82 1.79
N VAL A 12 22.77 -2.64 2.42
CA VAL A 12 21.55 -2.18 3.09
C VAL A 12 20.42 -1.98 2.08
N ASN A 13 20.70 -1.37 0.93
CA ASN A 13 19.71 -1.20 -0.14
C ASN A 13 19.20 -2.55 -0.69
N GLU A 14 20.09 -3.53 -0.89
CA GLU A 14 19.70 -4.89 -1.30
C GLU A 14 18.83 -5.58 -0.25
N GLN A 15 19.11 -5.37 1.04
CA GLN A 15 18.28 -5.89 2.12
C GLN A 15 16.89 -5.23 2.14
N HIS A 16 16.82 -3.92 1.94
CA HIS A 16 15.55 -3.19 1.83
C HIS A 16 14.74 -3.71 0.63
N LEU A 17 15.34 -3.88 -0.54
CA LEU A 17 14.67 -4.41 -1.72
C LEU A 17 14.07 -5.80 -1.46
N LYS A 18 14.87 -6.72 -0.88
CA LYS A 18 14.38 -8.06 -0.50
C LYS A 18 13.23 -8.03 0.49
N LEU A 19 13.27 -7.10 1.44
CA LEU A 19 12.19 -6.90 2.41
C LEU A 19 10.91 -6.38 1.73
N PHE A 20 11.04 -5.47 0.77
CA PHE A 20 9.91 -4.97 0.00
C PHE A 20 9.30 -6.05 -0.88
N GLU A 21 10.11 -6.79 -1.64
CA GLU A 21 9.68 -7.93 -2.47
C GLU A 21 8.90 -8.94 -1.62
N LYS A 22 9.45 -9.35 -0.48
CA LYS A 22 8.78 -10.31 0.43
C LYS A 22 7.48 -9.78 1.01
N SER A 23 7.42 -8.48 1.27
CA SER A 23 6.20 -7.84 1.78
C SER A 23 5.12 -7.77 0.69
N LEU A 24 5.50 -7.51 -0.56
CA LEU A 24 4.60 -7.55 -1.72
C LEU A 24 4.06 -8.96 -1.97
N GLU A 25 4.93 -9.99 -1.96
CA GLU A 25 4.51 -11.39 -2.06
C GLU A 25 3.48 -11.76 -0.98
N SER A 26 3.69 -11.28 0.25
CA SER A 26 2.76 -11.54 1.36
C SER A 26 1.40 -10.86 1.13
N VAL A 27 1.37 -9.65 0.58
CA VAL A 27 0.12 -8.97 0.23
C VAL A 27 -0.57 -9.66 -0.95
N GLU A 28 0.18 -10.10 -1.95
CA GLU A 28 -0.34 -10.86 -3.10
C GLU A 28 -1.04 -12.14 -2.63
N MET A 29 -0.41 -12.91 -1.73
CA MET A 29 -1.05 -14.10 -1.15
C MET A 29 -2.37 -13.80 -0.43
N ILE A 30 -2.45 -12.68 0.30
CA ILE A 30 -3.68 -12.25 0.98
C ILE A 30 -4.77 -11.91 -0.04
N LEU A 31 -4.42 -11.18 -1.11
CA LEU A 31 -5.35 -10.80 -2.17
C LEU A 31 -5.83 -12.00 -2.98
N ASP A 32 -4.97 -12.98 -3.23
CA ASP A 32 -5.35 -14.23 -3.91
C ASP A 32 -6.32 -15.06 -3.06
N GLY A 33 -6.06 -15.18 -1.75
CA GLY A 33 -6.99 -15.82 -0.83
C GLY A 33 -8.35 -15.10 -0.80
N PHE A 34 -8.32 -13.77 -0.78
CA PHE A 34 -9.52 -12.96 -0.85
C PHE A 34 -10.30 -13.15 -2.15
N LEU A 35 -9.60 -13.21 -3.29
CA LEU A 35 -10.20 -13.45 -4.60
C LEU A 35 -10.84 -14.84 -4.68
N TYR A 36 -10.20 -15.84 -4.08
CA TYR A 36 -10.76 -17.19 -3.96
C TYR A 36 -12.06 -17.18 -3.15
N ASP A 37 -12.07 -16.48 -2.01
CA ASP A 37 -13.25 -16.34 -1.17
C ASP A 37 -14.39 -15.64 -1.92
N LEU A 38 -14.08 -14.57 -2.67
CA LEU A 38 -15.05 -13.86 -3.52
C LEU A 38 -15.65 -14.76 -4.60
N ARG A 39 -14.82 -15.55 -5.29
CA ARG A 39 -15.28 -16.47 -6.34
C ARG A 39 -16.14 -17.60 -5.80
N SER A 40 -15.91 -17.98 -4.54
CA SER A 40 -16.65 -19.02 -3.84
C SER A 40 -17.91 -18.49 -3.13
N TYR A 41 -18.11 -17.17 -3.15
CA TYR A 41 -19.22 -16.51 -2.49
C TYR A 41 -20.47 -16.55 -3.39
N ASP A 42 -21.49 -17.28 -2.94
CA ASP A 42 -22.71 -17.54 -3.71
C ASP A 42 -23.75 -16.39 -3.63
N GLU A 43 -23.49 -15.40 -2.77
CA GLU A 43 -24.35 -14.22 -2.56
C GLU A 43 -23.80 -12.95 -3.25
N SER A 44 -24.65 -11.93 -3.36
CA SER A 44 -24.30 -10.62 -3.95
C SER A 44 -23.06 -10.01 -3.29
N PHE A 45 -22.15 -9.42 -4.06
CA PHE A 45 -20.96 -8.71 -3.56
C PHE A 45 -21.29 -7.67 -2.47
N LEU A 46 -22.50 -7.10 -2.47
CA LEU A 46 -22.98 -6.16 -1.44
C LEU A 46 -23.18 -6.79 -0.05
N THR A 47 -23.11 -8.12 0.05
CA THR A 47 -23.25 -8.89 1.30
C THR A 47 -21.91 -9.39 1.84
N LEU A 48 -20.79 -8.95 1.24
CA LEU A 48 -19.45 -9.21 1.77
C LEU A 48 -19.37 -8.87 3.25
N SER A 49 -18.85 -9.82 4.03
CA SER A 49 -18.70 -9.62 5.46
C SER A 49 -17.83 -8.38 5.73
N LYS A 50 -18.10 -7.65 6.82
CA LYS A 50 -17.22 -6.54 7.26
C LYS A 50 -15.76 -6.96 7.41
N ASN A 51 -15.52 -8.24 7.71
CA ASN A 51 -14.18 -8.81 7.80
C ASN A 51 -13.49 -8.81 6.44
N SER A 52 -14.22 -9.11 5.37
CA SER A 52 -13.72 -9.12 3.99
C SER A 52 -13.26 -7.72 3.56
N ILE A 53 -14.06 -6.69 3.86
CA ILE A 53 -13.69 -5.29 3.60
C ILE A 53 -12.45 -4.90 4.41
N GLY A 54 -12.39 -5.28 5.70
CA GLY A 54 -11.23 -5.00 6.55
C GLY A 54 -9.92 -5.65 6.06
N VAL A 55 -9.99 -6.83 5.43
CA VAL A 55 -8.82 -7.48 4.80
C VAL A 55 -8.30 -6.64 3.63
N LEU A 56 -9.18 -6.13 2.77
CA LEU A 56 -8.79 -5.25 1.67
C LEU A 56 -8.19 -3.93 2.17
N GLU A 57 -8.80 -3.29 3.17
CA GLU A 57 -8.26 -2.07 3.80
C GLU A 57 -6.87 -2.31 4.39
N SER A 58 -6.66 -3.47 5.03
CA SER A 58 -5.37 -3.88 5.56
C SER A 58 -4.32 -4.09 4.47
N ALA A 59 -4.70 -4.74 3.36
CA ALA A 59 -3.82 -4.93 2.20
C ALA A 59 -3.42 -3.58 1.58
N ILE A 60 -4.38 -2.69 1.35
CA ILE A 60 -4.14 -1.33 0.84
C ILE A 60 -3.20 -0.55 1.77
N SER A 61 -3.46 -0.56 3.08
CA SER A 61 -2.61 0.11 4.07
C SER A 61 -1.18 -0.43 4.05
N SER A 62 -1.01 -1.74 3.88
CA SER A 62 0.30 -2.38 3.81
C SER A 62 1.07 -1.98 2.55
N LEU A 63 0.40 -1.93 1.39
CA LEU A 63 0.99 -1.47 0.13
C LEU A 63 1.45 -0.01 0.21
N LEU A 64 0.64 0.88 0.79
CA LEU A 64 1.02 2.29 0.97
C LEU A 64 2.28 2.43 1.85
N LYS A 65 2.42 1.61 2.89
CA LYS A 65 3.61 1.61 3.76
C LYS A 65 4.85 1.09 3.04
N ILE A 66 4.71 0.04 2.23
CA ILE A 66 5.79 -0.50 1.40
C ILE A 66 6.27 0.58 0.43
N GLN A 67 5.35 1.20 -0.31
CA GLN A 67 5.67 2.26 -1.27
C GLN A 67 6.34 3.48 -0.61
N LYS A 68 5.85 3.91 0.56
CA LYS A 68 6.49 4.99 1.33
C LYS A 68 7.91 4.60 1.77
N GLY A 69 8.10 3.38 2.26
CA GLY A 69 9.40 2.88 2.66
C GLY A 69 10.40 2.87 1.50
N GLU A 70 9.95 2.46 0.30
CA GLU A 70 10.77 2.45 -0.91
C GLU A 70 11.17 3.86 -1.34
N ARG A 71 10.21 4.79 -1.38
CA ARG A 71 10.48 6.21 -1.70
C ARG A 71 11.52 6.84 -0.78
N LEU A 72 11.39 6.60 0.53
CA LEU A 72 12.37 7.05 1.53
C LEU A 72 13.75 6.41 1.30
N ALA A 73 13.81 5.10 1.03
CA ALA A 73 15.08 4.40 0.79
C ALA A 73 15.79 4.87 -0.49
N LEU A 74 15.03 5.28 -1.50
CA LEU A 74 15.54 5.84 -2.75
C LEU A 74 15.88 7.34 -2.66
N GLY A 75 15.61 8.00 -1.53
CA GLY A 75 15.79 9.44 -1.37
C GLY A 75 14.89 10.25 -2.32
N MET A 76 13.77 9.66 -2.77
CA MET A 76 12.80 10.32 -3.64
C MET A 76 12.00 11.41 -2.90
N ASP A 77 12.01 11.35 -1.57
CA ASP A 77 11.37 12.33 -0.69
C ASP A 77 12.39 13.39 -0.17
N ASP A 78 13.66 13.37 -0.63
CA ASP A 78 14.74 14.26 -0.18
C ASP A 78 14.91 15.55 -1.03
N GLY A 79 14.14 15.72 -2.12
CA GLY A 79 14.31 16.81 -3.08
C GLY A 79 13.01 17.39 -3.65
N ASP A 80 12.88 18.70 -3.44
CA ASP A 80 11.93 19.69 -3.99
C ASP A 80 10.43 19.59 -3.61
N SER A 81 10.13 20.42 -2.62
CA SER A 81 8.88 21.10 -2.28
C SER A 81 7.62 20.24 -2.24
N ASP A 82 7.12 20.05 -1.02
CA ASP A 82 5.72 20.34 -0.73
C ASP A 82 5.38 21.72 -1.36
N GLU A 83 5.06 21.76 -2.65
CA GLU A 83 4.03 22.70 -3.05
C GLU A 83 2.84 22.29 -2.19
N ASP A 84 2.40 23.22 -1.34
CA ASP A 84 1.22 23.10 -0.49
C ASP A 84 0.00 23.07 -1.42
N VAL A 85 -0.10 22.01 -2.23
CA VAL A 85 -1.19 21.78 -3.16
C VAL A 85 -2.33 21.29 -2.30
N GLU A 86 -3.22 22.22 -1.98
CA GLU A 86 -4.45 21.95 -1.26
C GLU A 86 -5.14 20.73 -1.93
N PRO A 87 -5.43 19.66 -1.16
CA PRO A 87 -5.97 18.43 -1.74
C PRO A 87 -7.31 18.75 -2.42
N MET A 88 -7.42 18.41 -3.70
CA MET A 88 -8.66 18.65 -4.45
C MET A 88 -9.77 17.73 -3.93
N ILE A 89 -10.61 18.26 -3.03
CA ILE A 89 -11.78 17.55 -2.52
C ILE A 89 -12.79 17.42 -3.66
N SER A 90 -12.92 16.22 -4.22
CA SER A 90 -13.99 15.89 -5.15
C SER A 90 -15.27 15.65 -4.37
N VAL A 91 -16.17 16.64 -4.32
CA VAL A 91 -17.52 16.47 -3.76
C VAL A 91 -18.34 15.64 -4.77
N ILE A 92 -18.73 14.43 -4.37
CA ILE A 92 -19.70 13.63 -5.13
C ILE A 92 -21.07 14.25 -4.90
N GLU A 93 -21.58 15.00 -5.90
CA GLU A 93 -22.95 15.50 -5.86
C GLU A 93 -23.94 14.32 -5.85
N GLY A 94 -24.83 14.28 -4.83
CA GLY A 94 -25.91 13.30 -4.73
C GLY A 94 -25.90 12.40 -3.49
N VAL A 95 -24.92 12.50 -2.59
CA VAL A 95 -24.93 11.74 -1.31
C VAL A 95 -25.68 12.53 -0.23
N ASP A 96 -26.93 12.13 0.05
CA ASP A 96 -27.70 12.65 1.18
C ASP A 96 -27.24 11.99 2.49
N LEU A 97 -26.37 12.69 3.22
CA LEU A 97 -25.81 12.25 4.51
C LEU A 97 -26.86 12.11 5.63
N LYS A 98 -28.10 12.58 5.43
CA LYS A 98 -29.19 12.44 6.41
C LYS A 98 -30.01 11.16 6.23
N ARG A 99 -29.68 10.35 5.23
CA ARG A 99 -30.39 9.10 4.90
C ARG A 99 -29.57 7.82 5.12
N VAL A 100 -28.40 7.93 5.77
CA VAL A 100 -27.59 6.77 6.21
C VAL A 100 -27.86 6.45 7.67
#